data_AF-A0A8J4X2F7-F1
#
_entry.id   AF-A0A8J4X2F7-F1
#
_cell.length_a   1.000
_cell.length_b   1.000
_cell.length_c   1.000
_cell.angle_alpha   90.00
_cell.angle_beta   90.00
_cell.angle_gamma   90.00
#
_symmetry.space_group_name_H-M   'P 1'
#
loop_
_entity.id
_entity.type
_entity.pdbx_description
1 polymer ?
#
loop_
_entity_poly.entity_id
_entity_poly.type
_entity_poly.pdbx_seq_one_letter_code
_entity_poly.pdbx_strand_id
1 'polypeptide(L)'
;MATVPVMERGFLAAAMCALLVCLALRTEEVSCQHYYLLRPVPSDTLPLVELKEDPDPALDPRERDLNETELRSALGGDLDSRFLSATPPQKAEGNNDDDDDDVAQTAFPPGAPGPMYKYGLEIWPRIYPRIAREFKAPVDLHCVL
;
A
#
# COMPACT_ATOMS: atom_id res chain seq x y z
N MET A 1 -27.02 33.33 43.65
CA MET A 1 -27.13 32.16 42.75
C MET A 1 -28.18 32.48 41.69
N ALA A 2 -27.77 32.99 40.53
CA ALA A 2 -28.70 33.30 39.44
C ALA A 2 -29.10 31.99 38.76
N THR A 3 -30.38 31.60 38.90
CA THR A 3 -30.96 30.50 38.16
C THR A 3 -31.23 30.97 36.73
N VAL A 4 -30.35 30.56 35.80
CA VAL A 4 -30.55 30.69 34.36
C VAL A 4 -31.98 30.21 34.03
N PRO A 5 -32.86 31.08 33.49
CA PRO A 5 -34.25 30.72 33.22
C PRO A 5 -34.33 29.49 32.30
N VAL A 6 -35.31 28.62 32.56
CA VAL A 6 -35.54 27.36 31.83
C VAL A 6 -35.59 27.56 30.30
N MET A 7 -36.01 28.75 29.85
CA MET A 7 -36.05 29.18 28.45
C MET A 7 -34.67 29.26 27.79
N GLU A 8 -33.63 29.69 28.51
CA GLU A 8 -32.25 29.77 27.98
C GLU A 8 -31.61 28.37 27.89
N ARG A 9 -31.95 27.45 28.80
CA ARG A 9 -31.51 26.06 28.73
C ARG A 9 -32.15 25.32 27.55
N GLY A 10 -33.42 25.59 27.27
CA GLY A 10 -34.12 25.07 26.08
C GLY A 10 -33.52 25.62 24.79
N PHE A 11 -33.18 26.91 24.76
CA PHE A 11 -32.51 27.54 23.61
C PHE A 11 -31.11 26.96 23.36
N LEU A 12 -30.30 26.79 24.42
CA LEU A 12 -28.98 26.16 24.31
C LEU A 12 -29.08 24.70 23.86
N ALA A 13 -30.06 23.93 24.38
CA ALA A 13 -30.29 22.56 23.95
C ALA A 13 -30.72 22.49 22.47
N ALA A 14 -31.63 23.37 22.04
CA ALA A 14 -32.05 23.45 20.63
C ALA A 14 -30.89 23.86 19.72
N ALA A 15 -30.07 24.83 20.12
CA ALA A 15 -28.87 25.24 19.39
C ALA A 15 -27.84 24.10 19.29
N MET A 16 -27.61 23.35 20.38
CA MET A 16 -26.75 22.16 20.34
C MET A 16 -27.31 21.08 19.43
N CYS A 17 -28.62 20.79 19.49
CA CYS A 17 -29.26 19.82 18.59
C CYS A 17 -29.15 20.27 17.13
N ALA A 18 -29.37 21.55 16.83
CA ALA A 18 -29.22 22.10 15.48
C ALA A 18 -27.77 21.98 14.99
N LEU A 19 -26.77 22.27 15.83
CA LEU A 19 -25.36 22.09 15.50
C LEU A 19 -25.01 20.63 15.23
N LEU A 20 -25.50 19.70 16.05
CA LEU A 20 -25.29 18.26 15.85
C LEU A 20 -25.92 17.76 14.55
N VAL A 21 -27.14 18.22 14.23
CA VAL A 21 -27.80 17.91 12.96
C VAL A 21 -27.01 18.49 11.78
N CYS A 22 -26.55 19.74 11.87
CA CYS A 22 -25.70 20.34 10.84
C CYS A 22 -24.40 19.54 10.64
N LEU A 23 -23.72 19.13 11.72
CA LEU A 23 -22.51 18.32 11.65
C LEU A 23 -22.79 16.94 11.03
N ALA A 24 -23.88 16.27 11.42
CA ALA A 24 -24.27 14.98 10.85
C ALA A 24 -24.54 15.06 9.34
N LEU A 25 -25.23 16.11 8.89
CA LEU A 25 -25.49 16.36 7.46
C LEU A 25 -24.20 16.65 6.68
N ARG A 26 -23.21 17.31 7.30
CA ARG A 26 -21.89 17.52 6.68
C ARG A 26 -21.05 16.24 6.60
N THR A 27 -21.22 15.31 7.53
CA THR A 27 -20.44 14.06 7.52
C THR A 27 -20.87 13.06 6.44
N GLU A 28 -22.11 13.12 5.96
CA GLU A 28 -22.55 12.31 4.81
C GLU A 28 -21.69 12.62 3.57
N GLU A 29 -21.41 13.90 3.29
CA GLU A 29 -20.60 14.34 2.16
C GLU A 29 -19.13 13.87 2.24
N VAL A 30 -18.60 13.62 3.45
CA VAL A 30 -17.20 13.19 3.67
C VAL A 30 -17.01 11.68 3.41
N SER A 31 -18.08 10.89 3.49
CA SER A 31 -18.01 9.42 3.29
C SER A 31 -18.10 8.96 1.82
N CYS A 32 -18.32 9.89 0.89
CA CYS A 32 -18.89 9.56 -0.42
C CYS A 32 -17.92 9.22 -1.57
N GLN A 33 -16.61 9.06 -1.34
CA GLN A 33 -15.71 8.67 -2.46
C GLN A 33 -15.37 7.17 -2.49
N HIS A 34 -15.16 6.53 -1.33
CA HIS A 34 -14.72 5.13 -1.26
C HIS A 34 -15.82 4.15 -0.78
N TYR A 35 -16.88 4.64 -0.14
CA TYR A 35 -17.96 3.78 0.37
C TYR A 35 -18.83 3.20 -0.76
N TYR A 36 -18.98 3.92 -1.86
CA TYR A 36 -19.80 3.52 -3.02
C TYR A 36 -18.99 2.99 -4.21
N LEU A 37 -17.67 2.79 -4.07
CA LEU A 37 -16.76 2.33 -5.15
C LEU A 37 -17.03 3.02 -6.50
N LEU A 38 -17.24 4.34 -6.46
CA LEU A 38 -17.53 5.13 -7.67
C LEU A 38 -16.35 5.13 -8.65
N ARG A 39 -15.16 4.75 -8.17
CA ARG A 39 -13.97 4.47 -8.98
C ARG A 39 -13.49 3.06 -8.69
N PRO A 40 -12.91 2.37 -9.67
CA PRO A 40 -12.27 1.08 -9.46
C PRO A 40 -11.07 1.21 -8.51
N VAL A 41 -10.84 0.19 -7.69
CA VAL A 41 -9.66 0.10 -6.82
C VAL A 41 -8.44 -0.25 -7.68
N PRO A 42 -7.30 0.47 -7.55
CA PRO A 42 -6.09 0.12 -8.27
C PRO A 42 -5.55 -1.25 -7.81
N SER A 43 -4.91 -1.98 -8.73
CA SER A 43 -4.26 -3.26 -8.42
C SER A 43 -2.80 -3.04 -8.04
N ASP A 44 -2.33 -3.77 -7.03
CA ASP A 44 -0.92 -3.80 -6.61
C ASP A 44 -0.14 -4.95 -7.29
N THR A 45 -0.71 -5.57 -8.34
CA THR A 45 -0.06 -6.69 -9.03
C THR A 45 1.02 -6.16 -9.98
N LEU A 46 2.24 -6.67 -9.84
CA LEU A 46 3.39 -6.41 -10.73
C LEU A 46 3.72 -7.66 -11.56
N PRO A 47 4.33 -7.56 -12.75
CA PRO A 47 4.84 -6.34 -13.39
C PRO A 47 3.74 -5.49 -14.02
N LEU A 48 3.96 -4.17 -14.09
CA LEU A 48 3.05 -3.26 -14.78
C LEU A 48 3.17 -3.44 -16.30
N VAL A 49 2.03 -3.42 -16.98
CA VAL A 49 1.98 -3.30 -18.44
C VAL A 49 2.29 -1.84 -18.79
N GLU A 50 3.10 -1.62 -19.82
CA GLU A 50 3.37 -0.28 -20.34
C GLU A 50 2.06 0.45 -20.69
N LEU A 51 1.94 1.70 -20.26
CA LEU A 51 0.73 2.48 -20.47
C LEU A 51 0.58 2.79 -21.95
N LYS A 52 -0.59 2.47 -22.53
CA LYS A 52 -0.90 2.86 -23.89
C LYS A 52 -1.30 4.34 -23.91
N GLU A 53 -0.39 5.18 -24.38
CA GLU A 53 -0.64 6.61 -24.58
C GLU A 53 -1.22 6.87 -25.99
N ASP A 54 -2.18 7.79 -26.05
CA ASP A 54 -2.73 8.30 -27.32
C ASP A 54 -1.87 9.48 -27.79
N PRO A 55 -1.32 9.45 -29.01
CA PRO A 55 -0.40 10.49 -29.48
C PRO A 55 -1.15 11.77 -29.83
N ASP A 56 -1.22 12.71 -28.89
CA ASP A 56 -1.74 14.06 -29.10
C ASP A 56 -0.62 15.11 -28.99
N PRO A 57 -0.17 15.70 -30.12
CA PRO A 57 0.89 16.71 -30.13
C PRO A 57 0.58 17.97 -29.29
N ALA A 58 -0.69 18.21 -28.95
CA ALA A 58 -1.06 19.33 -28.08
C ALA A 58 -0.79 19.04 -26.59
N LEU A 59 -0.73 17.76 -26.20
CA LEU A 59 -0.43 17.32 -24.84
C LEU A 59 1.06 17.09 -24.62
N ASP A 60 1.83 16.98 -25.70
CA ASP A 60 3.28 16.84 -25.61
C ASP A 60 3.94 18.12 -25.03
N PRO A 61 4.88 17.97 -24.09
CA PRO A 61 5.63 19.09 -23.56
C PRO A 61 6.50 19.73 -24.65
N ARG A 62 6.59 21.07 -24.65
CA ARG A 62 7.42 21.80 -25.62
C ARG A 62 8.86 21.86 -25.16
N GLU A 63 9.76 22.21 -26.07
CA GLU A 63 11.20 22.37 -25.81
C GLU A 63 11.52 23.29 -24.62
N ARG A 64 10.75 24.38 -24.46
CA ARG A 64 10.93 25.31 -23.32
C ARG A 64 10.66 24.67 -21.96
N ASP A 65 9.81 23.64 -21.93
CA ASP A 65 9.38 22.93 -20.72
C ASP A 65 10.37 21.79 -20.38
N LEU A 66 11.32 21.49 -21.29
CA LEU A 66 12.32 20.41 -21.18
C LEU A 66 13.69 20.88 -20.65
N ASN A 67 13.72 21.88 -19.76
CA ASN A 67 14.97 22.36 -19.16
C ASN A 67 15.46 21.43 -18.05
N GLU A 68 16.60 20.76 -18.26
CA GLU A 68 17.17 19.81 -17.29
C GLU A 68 17.35 20.38 -15.87
N THR A 69 17.77 21.64 -15.75
CA THR A 69 18.06 22.24 -14.43
C THR A 69 16.77 22.43 -13.64
N GLU A 70 15.71 22.87 -14.32
CA GLU A 70 14.39 23.07 -13.72
C GLU A 70 13.74 21.72 -13.37
N LEU A 71 13.82 20.73 -14.26
CA LEU A 71 13.32 19.38 -14.03
C LEU A 71 14.04 18.70 -12.85
N ARG A 72 15.36 18.82 -12.76
CA ARG A 72 16.15 18.30 -11.62
C ARG A 72 15.80 19.01 -10.32
N SER A 73 15.63 20.34 -10.36
CA SER A 73 15.21 21.12 -9.20
C SER A 73 13.80 20.73 -8.72
N ALA A 74 12.88 20.50 -9.67
CA ALA A 74 11.51 20.08 -9.38
C ALA A 74 11.42 18.67 -8.78
N LEU A 75 12.24 17.73 -9.27
CA LEU A 75 12.30 16.36 -8.75
C LEU A 75 13.09 16.28 -7.42
N GLY A 76 14.03 17.20 -7.21
CA GLY A 76 14.72 17.40 -5.94
C GLY A 76 15.39 16.13 -5.41
N GLY A 77 14.87 15.62 -4.29
CA GLY A 77 15.41 14.45 -3.58
C GLY A 77 14.97 13.10 -4.12
N ASP A 78 13.99 13.04 -5.03
CA ASP A 78 13.46 11.79 -5.58
C ASP A 78 14.27 11.28 -6.79
N LEU A 79 15.23 12.08 -7.26
CA LEU A 79 16.13 11.72 -8.35
C LEU A 79 17.19 10.71 -7.86
N ASP A 80 16.93 9.41 -8.00
CA ASP A 80 17.93 8.36 -7.83
C ASP A 80 18.59 8.02 -9.18
N SER A 81 19.87 8.40 -9.34
CA SER A 81 20.65 8.18 -10.57
C SER A 81 20.91 6.71 -10.89
N ARG A 82 20.64 5.79 -9.96
CA ARG A 82 20.75 4.34 -10.19
C ARG A 82 19.53 3.78 -10.93
N PHE A 83 18.39 4.45 -10.83
CA PHE A 83 17.12 4.00 -11.42
C PHE A 83 16.55 4.96 -12.47
N LEU A 84 16.99 6.23 -12.48
CA LEU A 84 16.49 7.26 -13.38
C LEU A 84 17.64 7.90 -14.18
N SER A 85 17.47 7.99 -15.49
CA SER A 85 18.40 8.68 -16.40
C SER A 85 17.67 9.30 -17.59
N ALA A 86 18.14 10.45 -18.08
CA ALA A 86 17.61 11.09 -19.29
C ALA A 86 18.02 10.36 -20.57
N THR A 87 19.15 9.66 -20.51
CA THR A 87 19.65 8.82 -21.60
C THR A 87 19.74 7.38 -21.13
N PRO A 88 19.46 6.40 -22.00
CA PRO A 88 19.63 5.00 -21.65
C PRO A 88 21.09 4.70 -21.27
N PRO A 89 21.35 3.75 -20.37
CA PRO A 89 22.71 3.37 -20.01
C PRO A 89 23.45 2.83 -21.24
N GLN A 90 24.73 3.18 -21.37
CA GLN A 90 25.57 2.61 -22.43
C GLN A 90 25.71 1.10 -22.20
N LYS A 91 25.30 0.30 -23.19
CA LYS A 91 25.61 -1.13 -23.21
C LYS A 91 27.13 -1.23 -23.21
N ALA A 92 27.71 -1.89 -22.21
CA ALA A 92 29.14 -2.10 -22.16
C ALA A 92 29.60 -2.73 -23.48
N GLU A 93 30.51 -2.07 -24.18
CA GLU A 93 31.10 -2.56 -25.43
C GLU A 93 31.82 -3.89 -25.13
N GLY A 94 31.14 -5.02 -25.31
CA GLY A 94 31.72 -6.33 -25.06
C GLY A 94 30.74 -7.50 -24.89
N ASN A 95 29.47 -7.27 -24.54
CA ASN A 95 28.51 -8.38 -24.38
C ASN A 95 27.69 -8.61 -25.65
N ASN A 96 28.32 -9.23 -26.65
CA ASN A 96 27.59 -10.11 -27.55
C ASN A 96 27.34 -11.37 -26.74
N ASP A 97 26.15 -11.55 -26.18
CA ASP A 97 25.58 -12.83 -25.82
C ASP A 97 24.10 -12.55 -25.58
N ASP A 98 23.30 -12.91 -26.57
CA ASP A 98 21.86 -13.10 -26.45
C ASP A 98 21.64 -14.30 -25.51
N ASP A 99 20.67 -14.17 -24.59
CA ASP A 99 19.98 -15.29 -23.91
C ASP A 99 20.73 -16.15 -22.86
N ASP A 100 21.31 -15.60 -21.79
CA ASP A 100 21.73 -16.42 -20.62
C ASP A 100 21.81 -15.69 -19.24
N ASP A 101 20.90 -14.75 -18.95
CA ASP A 101 20.87 -14.07 -17.62
C ASP A 101 20.09 -14.84 -16.51
N ASP A 102 19.51 -16.01 -16.82
CA ASP A 102 18.66 -16.75 -15.88
C ASP A 102 19.40 -17.63 -14.85
N VAL A 103 20.74 -17.69 -14.85
CA VAL A 103 21.51 -18.69 -14.07
C VAL A 103 22.37 -18.09 -12.92
N ALA A 104 22.07 -16.88 -12.43
CA ALA A 104 22.86 -16.29 -11.32
C ALA A 104 22.07 -15.67 -10.15
N GLN A 105 20.74 -15.84 -10.07
CA GLN A 105 19.94 -15.24 -8.98
C GLN A 105 19.34 -16.23 -7.96
N THR A 106 19.68 -17.52 -8.02
CA THR A 106 19.26 -18.49 -6.99
C THR A 106 20.14 -18.50 -5.72
N ALA A 107 21.16 -17.64 -5.64
CA ALA A 107 21.85 -17.39 -4.38
C ALA A 107 20.98 -16.44 -3.54
N PHE A 108 20.30 -17.01 -2.54
CA PHE A 108 19.49 -16.34 -1.52
C PHE A 108 19.80 -14.85 -1.29
N PRO A 109 18.77 -13.97 -1.25
CA PRO A 109 18.97 -12.54 -1.09
C PRO A 109 19.62 -12.19 0.25
N PRO A 110 20.43 -11.11 0.32
CA PRO A 110 21.03 -10.66 1.56
C PRO A 110 19.94 -10.17 2.53
N GLY A 111 19.76 -10.88 3.64
CA GLY A 111 19.07 -10.38 4.83
C GLY A 111 17.74 -11.04 5.20
N ALA A 112 17.21 -11.97 4.41
CA ALA A 112 16.01 -12.73 4.80
C ALA A 112 16.37 -14.18 5.17
N PRO A 113 15.99 -14.71 6.34
CA PRO A 113 15.84 -16.15 6.46
C PRO A 113 14.84 -16.60 5.40
N GLY A 114 15.12 -17.72 4.71
CA GLY A 114 14.24 -18.24 3.67
C GLY A 114 12.79 -18.37 4.14
N PRO A 115 11.82 -18.54 3.23
CA PRO A 115 10.41 -18.56 3.59
C PRO A 115 10.15 -19.52 4.75
N MET A 116 9.42 -19.05 5.77
CA MET A 116 9.23 -19.76 7.06
C MET A 116 8.67 -21.19 6.89
N TYR A 117 7.90 -21.44 5.82
CA TYR A 117 7.40 -22.78 5.51
C TYR A 117 8.51 -23.80 5.21
N LYS A 118 9.72 -23.34 4.86
CA LYS A 118 10.89 -24.20 4.62
C LYS A 118 11.50 -24.73 5.93
N TYR A 119 11.36 -24.00 7.03
CA TYR A 119 11.83 -24.41 8.36
C TYR A 119 10.74 -25.14 9.18
N GLY A 120 9.53 -25.25 8.64
CA GLY A 120 8.35 -25.77 9.33
C GLY A 120 8.21 -27.30 9.38
N LEU A 121 8.99 -28.08 8.60
CA LEU A 121 8.94 -29.55 8.67
C LEU A 121 10.04 -30.19 9.53
N GLU A 122 11.13 -29.50 9.83
CA GLU A 122 12.27 -30.12 10.52
C GLU A 122 12.32 -29.84 12.03
N ILE A 123 11.61 -28.82 12.52
CA ILE A 123 11.67 -28.39 13.93
C ILE A 123 10.56 -29.06 14.78
N TRP A 124 9.49 -29.53 14.14
CA TRP A 124 8.31 -30.09 14.81
C TRP A 124 8.53 -31.37 15.66
N PRO A 125 9.56 -32.23 15.47
CA PRO A 125 9.75 -33.38 16.36
C PRO A 125 10.47 -33.04 17.68
N ARG A 126 11.08 -31.85 17.83
CA ARG A 126 11.92 -31.51 19.00
C ARG A 126 11.19 -30.75 20.11
N ILE A 127 10.07 -30.09 19.80
CA ILE A 127 9.34 -29.23 20.74
C ILE A 127 8.21 -30.00 21.46
N TYR A 128 7.73 -31.11 20.89
CA TYR A 128 6.59 -31.87 21.42
C TYR A 128 6.74 -32.56 22.78
N PRO A 129 7.91 -33.09 23.22
CA PRO A 129 7.93 -33.84 24.48
C PRO A 129 7.80 -32.93 25.73
N ARG A 130 7.93 -31.60 25.58
CA ARG A 130 7.86 -30.66 26.71
C ARG A 130 6.48 -30.05 26.93
N ILE A 131 5.66 -29.90 25.89
CA ILE A 131 4.32 -29.29 25.98
C ILE A 131 3.23 -30.35 26.25
N ALA A 132 3.47 -31.62 25.90
CA ALA A 132 2.52 -32.71 26.08
C ALA A 132 2.22 -33.12 27.54
N ARG A 133 2.86 -32.50 28.54
CA ARG A 133 2.57 -32.75 29.96
C ARG A 133 1.49 -31.85 30.56
N GLU A 134 1.19 -30.71 29.95
CA GLU A 134 0.32 -29.69 30.56
C GLU A 134 -1.15 -29.81 30.15
N PHE A 135 -1.46 -30.50 29.05
CA PHE A 135 -2.84 -30.62 28.55
C PHE A 135 -3.34 -32.06 28.71
N LYS A 136 -3.69 -32.41 29.95
CA LYS A 136 -4.58 -33.52 30.26
C LYS A 136 -5.95 -33.21 29.64
N ALA A 137 -6.26 -33.89 28.53
CA ALA A 137 -7.58 -33.87 27.90
C ALA A 137 -8.70 -34.33 28.89
N PRO A 138 -9.98 -34.06 28.58
CA PRO A 138 -10.63 -34.93 27.61
C PRO A 138 -11.40 -34.14 26.54
N VAL A 139 -11.16 -34.55 25.30
CA VAL A 139 -12.01 -34.28 24.15
C VAL A 139 -13.07 -35.39 24.18
N ASP A 140 -14.32 -35.07 24.52
CA ASP A 140 -15.44 -35.97 24.24
C ASP A 140 -15.90 -35.70 22.82
N LEU A 141 -15.47 -36.60 21.95
CA LEU A 141 -15.72 -36.61 20.52
C LEU A 141 -16.97 -37.46 20.27
N HIS A 142 -18.13 -36.83 20.13
CA HIS A 142 -19.28 -37.38 19.40
C HIS A 142 -19.43 -36.49 18.15
N CYS A 143 -18.73 -36.74 17.05
CA CYS A 143 -18.93 -37.82 16.09
C CYS A 143 -20.30 -37.71 15.38
N VAL A 144 -20.23 -37.33 14.10
CA VAL A 144 -20.88 -37.95 12.93
C VAL A 144 -21.74 -36.99 12.09
N LEU A 145 -21.34 -36.90 10.81
CA LEU A 145 -22.01 -36.41 9.59
C LEU A 145 -22.13 -34.90 9.38
#